data_AF-A0AAY5EL49-F1
#
_entry.id   AF-A0AAY5EL49-F1
#
_cell.length_a   1.000
_cell.length_b   1.000
_cell.length_c   1.000
_cell.angle_alpha   90.00
_cell.angle_beta   90.00
_cell.angle_gamma   90.00
#
_symmetry.space_group_name_H-M   'P 1'
#
loop_
_entity.id
_entity.type
_entity.pdbx_description
1 polymer ?
#
loop_
_entity_poly.entity_id
_entity_poly.type
_entity_poly.pdbx_seq_one_letter_code
_entity_poly.pdbx_strand_id
1 'polypeptide(L)'
;MADEGSVEDYPSEIEEYLTGFEFSLSSVQNVIQTLMSVSKGDHVKLDPLEQAKLDLMSAYTINSLFWMYLVTQGVNPKEHGIKQELERIRTYMNRVKEMADKKKAARLDKGAASRFVRSALWDAEEAKAKSGTKRPSKAKDDPQQASKAKGGKQKPSKAKGDPHRPSKAKQRKLS
;
A
#
# COMPACT_ATOMS: atom_id res chain seq x y z
N MET A 1 23.79 59.95 -4.95
CA MET A 1 22.71 59.36 -5.76
C MET A 1 23.31 58.14 -6.43
N ALA A 2 23.04 56.97 -5.88
CA ALA A 2 23.56 55.71 -6.42
C ALA A 2 22.68 55.30 -7.59
N ASP A 3 23.33 54.98 -8.69
CA ASP A 3 22.83 54.42 -9.93
C ASP A 3 21.97 53.18 -9.63
N GLU A 4 20.65 53.33 -9.68
CA GLU A 4 19.73 52.20 -9.76
C GLU A 4 19.93 51.60 -11.15
N GLY A 5 20.84 50.62 -11.22
CA GLY A 5 21.07 49.82 -12.41
C GLY A 5 19.74 49.36 -12.96
N SER A 6 19.44 49.84 -14.17
CA SER A 6 18.27 49.48 -14.95
C SER A 6 18.06 47.97 -14.88
N VAL A 7 16.93 47.57 -14.28
CA VAL A 7 16.40 46.21 -14.34
C VAL A 7 16.55 45.76 -15.79
N GLU A 8 17.39 44.73 -16.03
CA GLU A 8 17.52 44.15 -17.36
C GLU A 8 16.12 43.68 -17.77
N ASP A 9 15.50 44.44 -18.66
CA ASP A 9 14.18 44.17 -19.20
C ASP A 9 14.29 42.87 -20.01
N TYR A 10 13.98 41.77 -19.34
CA TYR A 10 13.84 40.48 -20.00
C TYR A 10 12.59 40.52 -20.91
N PRO A 11 12.50 39.65 -21.93
CA PRO A 11 11.34 39.64 -22.82
C PRO A 11 10.02 39.48 -22.05
N SER A 12 9.03 40.32 -22.35
CA SER A 12 7.71 40.30 -21.67
C SER A 12 7.02 38.93 -21.71
N GLU A 13 7.34 38.11 -22.71
CA GLU A 13 6.84 36.74 -22.87
C GLU A 13 7.24 35.80 -21.72
N ILE A 14 8.30 36.13 -20.97
CA ILE A 14 8.75 35.33 -19.82
C ILE A 14 8.34 35.90 -18.46
N GLU A 15 7.77 37.11 -18.42
CA GLU A 15 7.40 37.82 -17.19
C GLU A 15 6.44 37.01 -16.31
N GLU A 16 5.40 36.44 -16.93
CA GLU A 16 4.41 35.62 -16.22
C GLU A 16 5.06 34.35 -15.62
N TYR A 17 5.97 33.71 -16.36
CA TYR A 17 6.67 32.52 -15.88
C TYR A 17 7.62 32.83 -14.72
N LEU A 18 8.33 33.96 -14.78
CA LEU A 18 9.24 34.40 -13.73
C LEU A 18 8.47 34.78 -12.46
N THR A 19 7.39 35.56 -12.59
CA THR A 19 6.54 35.94 -11.48
C THR A 19 5.90 34.71 -10.81
N GLY A 20 5.39 33.77 -11.63
CA GLY A 20 4.85 32.50 -11.13
C GLY A 20 5.91 31.63 -10.44
N PHE A 21 7.14 31.62 -10.96
CA PHE A 21 8.26 30.92 -10.35
C PHE A 21 8.67 31.53 -9.01
N GLU A 22 8.81 32.85 -8.90
CA GLU A 22 9.12 33.54 -7.64
C GLU A 22 8.06 33.32 -6.57
N PHE A 23 6.78 33.36 -6.95
CA PHE A 23 5.68 33.07 -6.03
C PHE A 23 5.74 31.62 -5.52
N SER A 24 6.01 30.68 -6.43
CA SER A 24 6.18 29.26 -6.09
C SER A 24 7.38 29.03 -5.18
N LEU A 25 8.51 29.69 -5.46
CA LEU A 25 9.73 29.61 -4.67
C LEU A 25 9.52 30.18 -3.26
N SER A 26 8.86 31.34 -3.16
CA SER A 26 8.49 31.96 -1.89
C SER A 26 7.58 31.03 -1.05
N SER A 27 6.62 30.37 -1.71
CA SER A 27 5.75 29.39 -1.06
C SER A 27 6.54 28.21 -0.49
N VAL A 28 7.46 27.63 -1.27
CA VAL A 28 8.33 26.53 -0.81
C VAL A 28 9.25 26.97 0.32
N GLN A 29 9.84 28.16 0.22
CA GLN A 29 10.70 28.73 1.25
C GLN A 29 9.96 28.89 2.59
N ASN A 30 8.73 29.38 2.58
CA ASN A 30 7.90 29.51 3.78
C ASN A 30 7.62 28.15 4.46
N VAL A 31 7.32 27.10 3.66
CA VAL A 31 7.09 25.75 4.19
C VAL A 31 8.37 25.18 4.80
N ILE A 32 9.52 25.33 4.14
CA ILE A 32 10.81 24.85 4.65
C ILE A 32 11.19 25.59 5.93
N GLN A 33 11.01 26.90 5.98
CA GLN A 33 11.31 27.71 7.15
C GLN A 33 10.45 27.28 8.36
N THR A 34 9.18 26.98 8.12
CA THR A 34 8.27 26.45 9.14
C THR A 34 8.78 25.09 9.66
N LEU A 35 9.13 24.17 8.75
CA LEU A 35 9.67 22.86 9.12
C LEU A 35 10.96 22.96 9.94
N MET A 36 11.89 23.83 9.54
CA MET A 36 13.15 24.07 10.25
C MET A 36 12.95 24.72 11.63
N SER A 37 11.87 25.48 11.81
CA SER A 37 11.54 26.10 13.10
C SER A 37 11.02 25.05 14.09
N VAL A 38 10.18 24.12 13.63
CA VAL A 38 9.67 23.00 14.46
C VAL A 38 10.80 22.06 14.89
N SER A 39 11.76 21.79 14.01
CA SER A 39 12.88 20.89 14.27
C SER A 39 13.86 21.36 15.35
N LYS A 40 13.91 22.65 15.69
CA LYS A 40 14.90 23.22 16.63
C LYS A 40 14.43 23.24 18.09
N GLY A 41 13.11 23.19 18.32
CA GLY A 41 12.51 23.36 19.65
C GLY A 41 12.10 22.07 20.34
N ASP A 42 11.63 21.08 19.57
CA ASP A 42 11.10 19.83 20.13
C ASP A 42 11.71 18.63 19.41
N HIS A 43 12.42 17.79 20.16
CA HIS A 43 12.75 16.44 19.71
C HIS A 43 11.45 15.63 19.70
N VAL A 44 10.58 15.87 18.71
CA VAL A 44 9.39 15.06 18.50
C VAL A 44 9.88 13.64 18.25
N LYS A 45 9.77 12.78 19.28
CA LYS A 45 10.09 11.35 19.15
C LYS A 45 9.02 10.70 18.30
N LEU A 46 9.20 10.78 16.99
CA LEU A 46 8.38 10.09 16.02
C LEU A 46 8.59 8.57 16.12
N ASP A 47 7.57 7.78 15.77
CA ASP A 47 7.76 6.34 15.55
C ASP A 47 8.86 6.17 14.48
N PRO A 48 9.74 5.15 14.55
CA PRO A 48 10.81 4.98 13.56
C PRO A 48 10.33 4.97 12.10
N LEU A 49 9.09 4.51 11.86
CA LEU A 49 8.49 4.54 10.52
C LEU A 49 8.11 5.96 10.08
N GLU A 50 7.65 6.81 10.99
CA GLU A 50 7.32 8.21 10.72
C GLU A 50 8.58 9.05 10.54
N GLN A 51 9.62 8.80 11.34
CA GLN A 51 10.93 9.40 11.17
C GLN A 51 11.52 9.07 9.78
N ALA A 52 11.49 7.80 9.39
CA ALA A 52 11.99 7.38 8.07
C ALA A 52 11.22 8.03 6.90
N LYS A 53 9.91 8.28 7.05
CA LYS A 53 9.13 9.02 6.06
C LYS A 53 9.56 10.49 6.00
N LEU A 54 9.74 11.13 7.16
CA LEU A 54 10.18 12.52 7.24
C LEU A 54 11.55 12.69 6.59
N ASP A 55 12.52 11.84 6.94
CA ASP A 55 13.88 11.87 6.38
C ASP A 55 13.87 11.67 4.86
N LEU A 56 13.04 10.74 4.35
CA LEU A 56 12.88 10.53 2.91
C LEU A 56 12.24 11.72 2.20
N MET A 57 11.25 12.37 2.81
CA MET A 57 10.67 13.60 2.26
C MET A 57 11.71 14.71 2.23
N SER A 58 12.47 14.91 3.30
CA SER A 58 13.55 15.91 3.34
C SER A 58 14.60 15.65 2.26
N ALA A 59 15.05 14.41 2.10
CA ALA A 59 15.98 14.03 1.04
C ALA A 59 15.38 14.28 -0.36
N TYR A 60 14.11 13.91 -0.59
CA TYR A 60 13.43 14.16 -1.85
C TYR A 60 13.33 15.65 -2.17
N THR A 61 12.94 16.48 -1.19
CA THR A 61 12.82 17.93 -1.34
C THR A 61 14.16 18.56 -1.73
N ILE A 62 15.24 18.24 -1.01
CA ILE A 62 16.57 18.80 -1.29
C ILE A 62 17.04 18.41 -2.69
N ASN A 63 16.88 17.14 -3.08
CA ASN A 63 17.28 16.68 -4.41
C ASN A 63 16.41 17.26 -5.52
N SER A 64 15.13 17.51 -5.26
CA SER A 64 14.23 18.17 -6.22
C SER A 64 14.58 19.65 -6.42
N LEU A 65 14.91 20.36 -5.34
CA LEU A 65 15.41 21.74 -5.42
C LEU A 65 16.74 21.82 -6.16
N PHE A 66 17.63 20.85 -5.92
CA PHE A 66 18.89 20.77 -6.66
C PHE A 66 18.67 20.45 -8.14
N TRP A 67 17.70 19.60 -8.48
CA TRP A 67 17.30 19.38 -9.88
C TRP A 67 16.84 20.69 -10.53
N MET A 68 15.98 21.47 -9.87
CA MET A 68 15.56 22.77 -10.36
C MET A 68 16.74 23.73 -10.55
N TYR A 69 17.67 23.78 -9.60
CA TYR A 69 18.88 24.58 -9.71
C TYR A 69 19.72 24.20 -10.94
N LEU A 70 19.89 22.90 -11.23
CA LEU A 70 20.61 22.48 -12.43
C LEU A 70 19.93 22.98 -13.71
N VAL A 71 18.58 22.94 -13.76
CA VAL A 71 17.82 23.48 -14.89
C VAL A 71 18.07 24.98 -15.06
N THR A 72 18.13 25.77 -13.98
CA THR A 72 18.42 27.21 -14.08
C THR A 72 19.85 27.51 -14.51
N GLN A 73 20.80 26.61 -14.25
CA GLN A 73 22.17 26.69 -14.76
C GLN A 73 22.31 26.18 -16.22
N GLY A 74 21.21 25.78 -16.86
CA GLY A 74 21.24 25.21 -18.22
C GLY A 74 21.82 23.79 -18.28
N VAL A 75 22.03 23.12 -17.14
CA VAL A 75 22.53 21.76 -17.08
C VAL A 75 21.36 20.79 -17.16
N ASN A 76 21.38 19.86 -18.11
CA ASN A 76 20.35 18.82 -18.21
C ASN A 76 20.45 17.85 -17.02
N PRO A 77 19.49 17.83 -16.08
CA PRO A 77 19.62 17.02 -14.88
C PRO A 77 19.47 15.51 -15.14
N LYS A 78 18.95 15.12 -16.32
CA LYS A 78 18.84 13.71 -16.71
C LYS A 78 20.19 13.05 -16.98
N GLU A 79 21.17 13.85 -17.38
CA GLU A 79 22.57 13.44 -17.60
C GLU A 79 23.43 13.63 -16.34
N HIS A 80 22.88 14.24 -15.29
CA HIS A 80 23.55 14.48 -14.03
C HIS A 80 23.29 13.34 -13.03
N GLY A 81 24.22 13.11 -12.10
CA GLY A 81 24.12 12.07 -11.06
C GLY A 81 22.89 12.20 -10.14
N ILE A 82 22.24 13.37 -10.14
CA ILE A 82 21.00 13.63 -9.38
C ILE A 82 19.86 12.69 -9.76
N LYS A 83 19.83 12.20 -11.01
CA LYS A 83 18.85 11.19 -11.44
C LYS A 83 18.99 9.89 -10.63
N GLN A 84 20.21 9.47 -10.35
CA GLN A 84 20.48 8.26 -9.55
C GLN A 84 20.06 8.46 -8.10
N GLU A 85 20.28 9.66 -7.55
CA GLU A 85 19.82 10.02 -6.20
C GLU A 85 18.29 9.97 -6.08
N LEU A 86 17.56 10.48 -7.06
CA LEU A 86 16.09 10.37 -7.09
C LEU A 86 15.60 8.92 -7.20
N GLU A 87 16.25 8.07 -7.99
CA GLU A 87 15.91 6.63 -8.04
C GLU A 87 16.23 5.90 -6.74
N ARG A 88 17.33 6.27 -6.08
CA ARG A 88 17.68 5.75 -4.75
C ARG A 88 16.61 6.10 -3.74
N ILE A 89 16.16 7.36 -3.71
CA ILE A 89 15.08 7.83 -2.84
C ILE A 89 13.78 7.06 -3.13
N ARG A 90 13.40 6.89 -4.41
CA ARG A 90 12.21 6.13 -4.79
C ARG A 90 12.26 4.69 -4.28
N THR A 91 13.42 4.05 -4.37
CA THR A 91 13.62 2.68 -3.87
C THR A 91 13.39 2.62 -2.35
N TYR A 92 13.92 3.58 -1.60
CA TYR A 92 13.70 3.64 -0.15
C TYR A 92 12.25 4.00 0.22
N MET A 93 11.57 4.86 -0.54
CA MET A 93 10.13 5.12 -0.35
C MET A 93 9.30 3.85 -0.53
N ASN A 94 9.60 3.03 -1.54
CA ASN A 94 8.94 1.74 -1.73
C ASN A 94 9.20 0.80 -0.56
N ARG A 95 10.43 0.75 -0.06
CA ARG A 95 10.78 -0.07 1.13
C ARG A 95 10.02 0.38 2.38
N VAL A 96 9.90 1.68 2.62
CA VAL A 96 9.12 2.23 3.74
C VAL A 96 7.63 1.90 3.58
N LYS A 97 7.09 1.96 2.35
CA LYS A 97 5.72 1.55 2.05
C LYS A 97 5.49 0.07 2.35
N GLU A 98 6.37 -0.82 1.89
CA GLU A 98 6.29 -2.25 2.21
C GLU A 98 6.33 -2.53 3.71
N MET A 99 7.19 -1.82 4.47
CA MET A 99 7.24 -1.95 5.92
C MET A 99 5.94 -1.49 6.58
N ALA A 100 5.35 -0.39 6.11
CA ALA A 100 4.06 0.10 6.58
C ALA A 100 2.93 -0.91 6.31
N ASP A 101 2.93 -1.53 5.13
CA ASP A 101 1.94 -2.54 4.75
C ASP A 101 2.11 -3.84 5.54
N LYS A 102 3.35 -4.28 5.77
CA LYS A 102 3.68 -5.42 6.65
C LYS A 102 3.22 -5.19 8.09
N LYS A 103 3.29 -3.94 8.60
CA LYS A 103 2.78 -3.58 9.93
C LYS A 103 1.26 -3.70 10.02
N LYS A 104 0.54 -3.51 8.91
CA LYS A 104 -0.93 -3.62 8.81
C LYS A 104 -1.44 -5.02 8.46
N ALA A 105 -0.57 -5.89 7.94
CA ALA A 105 -0.96 -7.23 7.50
C ALA A 105 -1.42 -8.13 8.67
N ALA A 106 -2.43 -8.97 8.42
CA ALA A 106 -2.87 -9.97 9.37
C ALA A 106 -1.72 -10.94 9.71
N ARG A 107 -1.50 -11.19 11.00
CA ARG A 107 -0.47 -12.11 11.47
C ARG A 107 -1.07 -13.49 11.72
N LEU A 108 -0.38 -14.54 11.28
CA LEU A 108 -0.74 -15.92 11.62
C LEU A 108 -0.62 -16.11 13.14
N ASP A 109 -1.67 -16.64 13.77
CA ASP A 109 -1.58 -17.10 15.14
C ASP A 109 -0.74 -18.39 15.18
N LYS A 110 0.52 -18.24 15.60
CA LYS A 110 1.47 -19.35 15.73
C LYS A 110 0.97 -20.43 16.70
N GLY A 111 0.21 -20.04 17.73
CA GLY A 111 -0.37 -20.94 18.70
C GLY A 111 -1.49 -21.78 18.08
N ALA A 112 -2.41 -21.14 17.34
CA ALA A 112 -3.46 -21.84 16.61
C ALA A 112 -2.89 -22.79 15.55
N ALA A 113 -1.89 -22.33 14.78
CA ALA A 113 -1.20 -23.18 13.80
C ALA A 113 -0.54 -24.41 14.45
N SER A 114 0.11 -24.23 15.60
CA SER A 114 0.72 -25.33 16.36
C SER A 114 -0.34 -26.33 16.87
N ARG A 115 -1.52 -25.84 17.28
CA ARG A 115 -2.64 -26.71 17.69
C ARG A 115 -3.18 -27.52 16.53
N PHE A 116 -3.35 -26.93 15.35
CA PHE A 116 -3.80 -27.65 14.16
C PHE A 116 -2.81 -28.74 13.74
N VAL A 117 -1.51 -28.45 13.80
CA VAL A 117 -0.48 -29.46 13.49
C VAL A 117 -0.51 -30.61 14.52
N ARG A 118 -0.62 -30.28 15.81
CA ARG A 118 -0.67 -31.30 16.87
C ARG A 118 -1.93 -32.16 16.80
N SER A 119 -3.10 -31.57 16.53
CA SER A 119 -4.34 -32.34 16.37
C SER A 119 -4.26 -33.24 15.13
N ALA A 120 -3.78 -32.72 14.00
CA ALA A 120 -3.64 -33.52 12.79
C ALA A 120 -2.67 -34.70 12.96
N LEU A 121 -1.59 -34.54 13.73
CA LEU A 121 -0.64 -35.61 14.01
C LEU A 121 -1.23 -36.65 14.99
N TRP A 122 -1.93 -36.20 16.02
CA TRP A 122 -2.59 -37.08 16.99
C TRP A 122 -3.72 -37.90 16.34
N ASP A 123 -4.57 -37.25 15.53
CA ASP A 123 -5.64 -37.91 14.79
C ASP A 123 -5.07 -38.90 13.74
N ALA A 124 -3.89 -38.60 13.18
CA ALA A 124 -3.19 -39.51 12.27
C ALA A 124 -2.60 -40.74 12.99
N GLU A 125 -2.09 -40.60 14.20
CA GLU A 125 -1.69 -41.74 15.04
C GLU A 125 -2.89 -42.58 15.46
N GLU A 126 -4.00 -41.96 15.85
CA GLU A 126 -5.22 -42.67 16.22
C GLU A 126 -5.86 -43.39 15.02
N ALA A 127 -5.82 -42.78 13.82
CA ALA A 127 -6.26 -43.41 12.58
C ALA A 127 -5.37 -44.59 12.17
N LYS A 128 -4.03 -44.49 12.35
CA LYS A 128 -3.09 -45.61 12.11
C LYS A 128 -3.25 -46.73 13.15
N ALA A 129 -3.48 -46.38 14.42
CA ALA A 129 -3.77 -47.34 15.47
C ALA A 129 -5.08 -48.09 15.22
N LYS A 130 -6.10 -47.42 14.66
CA LYS A 130 -7.38 -48.05 14.25
C LYS A 130 -7.30 -48.80 12.91
N SER A 131 -6.32 -48.53 12.05
CA SER A 131 -6.12 -49.26 10.77
C SER A 131 -5.17 -50.46 10.88
N GLY A 132 -4.49 -50.67 12.01
CA GLY A 132 -3.60 -51.81 12.27
C GLY A 132 -4.27 -53.19 12.37
N THR A 133 -5.60 -53.27 12.33
CA THR A 133 -6.36 -54.53 12.55
C THR A 133 -7.18 -54.99 11.35
N LYS A 134 -6.86 -54.58 10.11
CA LYS A 134 -7.54 -55.17 8.92
C LYS A 134 -6.57 -55.79 7.92
N ARG A 135 -6.34 -57.10 8.10
CA ARG A 135 -5.91 -58.03 7.04
C ARG A 135 -6.89 -57.95 5.84
N PRO A 136 -6.41 -58.13 4.59
CA PRO A 136 -7.27 -58.13 3.42
C PRO A 136 -7.89 -59.53 3.22
N SER A 137 -9.21 -59.63 3.16
CA SER A 137 -9.90 -60.80 2.62
C SER A 137 -10.61 -60.41 1.32
N LYS A 138 -10.21 -61.07 0.24
CA LYS A 138 -10.68 -60.92 -1.14
C LYS A 138 -11.61 -62.08 -1.49
N ALA A 139 -12.85 -61.81 -1.93
CA ALA A 139 -13.73 -62.62 -2.82
C ALA A 139 -15.14 -62.00 -2.79
N LYS A 140 -15.67 -61.35 -3.85
CA LYS A 140 -16.26 -61.81 -5.14
C LYS A 140 -17.81 -61.60 -5.14
N ASP A 141 -18.29 -60.72 -6.04
CA ASP A 141 -19.38 -60.86 -7.04
C ASP A 141 -20.66 -61.65 -6.64
N ASP A 142 -21.94 -61.25 -6.86
CA ASP A 142 -22.61 -60.17 -7.63
C ASP A 142 -24.17 -60.24 -7.35
N PRO A 143 -25.16 -59.71 -8.14
CA PRO A 143 -26.10 -58.64 -7.75
C PRO A 143 -27.62 -59.01 -7.68
N GLN A 144 -28.50 -58.00 -7.46
CA GLN A 144 -30.00 -57.90 -7.58
C GLN A 144 -30.77 -57.75 -6.25
N GLN A 145 -31.88 -57.00 -6.09
CA GLN A 145 -32.70 -56.07 -6.90
C GLN A 145 -33.69 -55.36 -5.92
N ALA A 146 -34.25 -54.24 -6.36
CA ALA A 146 -35.06 -53.26 -5.61
C ALA A 146 -36.46 -53.72 -5.11
N SER A 147 -36.96 -53.08 -4.03
CA SER A 147 -38.41 -52.79 -3.86
C SER A 147 -38.73 -51.62 -2.89
N LYS A 148 -39.24 -50.54 -3.47
CA LYS A 148 -40.35 -49.64 -3.05
C LYS A 148 -40.72 -49.40 -1.56
N ALA A 149 -40.65 -48.11 -1.21
CA ALA A 149 -41.79 -47.20 -0.93
C ALA A 149 -42.28 -46.91 0.51
N LYS A 150 -42.42 -45.57 0.72
CA LYS A 150 -43.39 -44.79 1.52
C LYS A 150 -43.09 -44.46 3.00
N GLY A 151 -42.91 -43.15 3.23
CA GLY A 151 -43.82 -42.39 4.09
C GLY A 151 -43.17 -41.56 5.20
N GLY A 152 -43.25 -40.22 5.11
CA GLY A 152 -43.00 -39.34 6.25
C GLY A 152 -42.47 -37.94 5.90
N LYS A 153 -43.36 -37.03 5.50
CA LYS A 153 -43.11 -35.59 5.39
C LYS A 153 -42.89 -34.97 6.78
N GLN A 154 -41.94 -34.04 6.91
CA GLN A 154 -42.19 -32.70 7.45
C GLN A 154 -41.07 -31.71 7.05
N LYS A 155 -41.49 -30.50 6.67
CA LYS A 155 -40.75 -29.38 6.02
C LYS A 155 -40.50 -28.27 7.08
N PRO A 156 -39.92 -27.08 6.78
CA PRO A 156 -38.80 -26.50 7.52
C PRO A 156 -39.15 -25.17 8.24
N SER A 157 -38.29 -24.69 9.14
CA SER A 157 -38.40 -23.33 9.71
C SER A 157 -37.32 -22.38 9.15
N LYS A 158 -37.84 -21.48 8.30
CA LYS A 158 -37.41 -20.15 7.85
C LYS A 158 -36.09 -19.54 8.40
N ALA A 159 -35.20 -19.21 7.45
CA ALA A 159 -34.28 -18.08 7.55
C ALA A 159 -34.99 -16.80 7.04
N LYS A 160 -34.97 -15.73 7.85
CA LYS A 160 -35.37 -14.37 7.46
C LYS A 160 -34.19 -13.68 6.78
N GLY A 161 -34.45 -13.06 5.63
CA GLY A 161 -33.51 -12.20 4.93
C GLY A 161 -33.56 -10.76 5.44
N ASP A 162 -32.55 -9.99 5.05
CA ASP A 162 -32.66 -8.54 4.88
C ASP A 162 -31.90 -8.11 3.60
N PRO A 163 -32.35 -7.05 2.91
CA PRO A 163 -31.94 -6.74 1.55
C PRO A 163 -31.11 -5.45 1.47
N HIS A 164 -29.94 -5.46 0.81
CA HIS A 164 -29.53 -4.29 0.02
C HIS A 164 -28.38 -4.57 -0.94
N ARG A 165 -28.64 -4.42 -2.23
CA ARG A 165 -27.64 -4.24 -3.30
C ARG A 165 -28.23 -3.29 -4.33
N PRO A 166 -27.59 -2.17 -4.67
CA PRO A 166 -27.88 -1.47 -5.92
C PRO A 166 -26.85 -1.86 -6.99
N SER A 167 -27.35 -2.27 -8.14
CA SER A 167 -26.61 -2.47 -9.39
C SER A 167 -27.03 -1.41 -10.41
N LYS A 168 -26.06 -0.95 -11.20
CA LYS A 168 -26.06 0.16 -12.17
C LYS A 168 -27.02 0.00 -13.35
N ALA A 169 -27.50 1.14 -13.92
CA ALA A 169 -27.62 1.52 -15.36
C ALA A 169 -28.76 2.56 -15.55
N LYS A 170 -28.50 3.82 -15.97
CA LYS A 170 -28.28 4.39 -17.33
C LYS A 170 -29.57 4.82 -18.09
N GLN A 171 -29.80 6.14 -18.20
CA GLN A 171 -30.56 6.87 -19.25
C GLN A 171 -30.33 8.39 -19.01
N ARG A 172 -29.59 9.18 -19.81
CA ARG A 172 -29.85 9.81 -21.13
C ARG A 172 -31.22 10.50 -21.29
N LYS A 173 -31.24 11.85 -21.20
CA LYS A 173 -31.77 12.87 -22.15
C LYS A 173 -31.82 14.24 -21.42
N LEU A 174 -31.11 15.27 -21.92
CA LEU A 174 -31.64 16.35 -22.78
C LEU A 174 -32.85 17.07 -22.18
N SER A 175 -32.59 18.24 -21.59
CA SER A 175 -33.11 19.56 -21.98
C SER A 175 -32.23 20.64 -21.36
#